data_AF-A0A2E8BEJ4-F1
#
_entry.id   AF-A0A2E8BEJ4-F1
#
_cell.length_a   1.000
_cell.length_b   1.000
_cell.length_c   1.000
_cell.angle_alpha   90.00
_cell.angle_beta   90.00
_cell.angle_gamma   90.00
#
_symmetry.space_group_name_H-M   'P 1'
#
loop_
_entity.id
_entity.type
_entity.pdbx_description
1 polymer ?
#
loop_
_entity_poly.entity_id
_entity_poly.type
_entity_poly.pdbx_seq_one_letter_code
_entity_poly.pdbx_strand_id
1 'polypeptide(L)'
;MAEQESIVPVAAIVCFLLGVTTLILLNRSKNRIWMDKLAGLMLGWCLIFFGLRYAAATIQETGWVDIMYANESSDLGVFQYLYYSFTIAAFAILALFPLVYPYPVLQKESSIKLVGPITFVLGLVIVITMMLTDYKYNTFWQVLTIPCFIISIPVYFRFLSEEMVNNDETARRMSLAAGIILVAFFGSQMTWWLAQLISINDEFIGRFAIEEGVKSHSYLPNLIGDTVVNTLGSISILCLVAGETWRANKKGVSSFTIVIFLILLVGIISGIADIAVLDIVESCMVTECETFPASYAIWYKFTTEALLLLFTPLMVMYILLHFDVIDTEAENNQWMTRIIVILMLLIVSSTMIELLQSFLPVSQMVSSAILAMVVAIFIGWEERIMSSLIGEGESVSKKLKSLGELHETDISDEELQIFSKLMGVLTTIIIILCWLYSSIVR
;
A
#
# COMPACT_ATOMS: atom_id res chain seq x y z
N MET A 1 14.16 10.90 27.43
CA MET A 1 13.83 9.91 26.39
C MET A 1 12.60 10.44 25.69
N ALA A 2 12.72 10.83 24.42
CA ALA A 2 11.54 11.22 23.64
C ALA A 2 10.70 9.95 23.45
N GLU A 3 9.46 9.95 23.94
CA GLU A 3 8.48 8.94 23.51
C GLU A 3 8.43 8.99 21.99
N GLN A 4 8.73 7.86 21.36
CA GLN A 4 8.71 7.75 19.92
C GLN A 4 7.23 7.68 19.51
N GLU A 5 6.63 8.82 19.15
CA GLU A 5 5.23 8.89 18.74
C GLU A 5 4.99 7.93 17.56
N SER A 6 4.02 7.02 17.73
CA SER A 6 3.62 6.05 16.70
C SER A 6 2.95 6.78 15.54
N ILE A 7 3.36 6.50 14.31
CA ILE A 7 2.84 7.10 13.06
C ILE A 7 1.55 6.41 12.60
N VAL A 8 1.31 5.21 13.13
CA VAL A 8 0.17 4.33 12.81
C VAL A 8 -1.19 5.02 12.97
N PRO A 9 -1.48 5.80 14.03
CA PRO A 9 -2.76 6.49 14.19
C PRO A 9 -3.02 7.52 13.08
N VAL A 10 -1.97 8.25 12.68
CA VAL A 10 -2.08 9.25 11.62
C VAL A 10 -2.37 8.57 10.29
N ALA A 11 -1.66 7.47 9.99
CA ALA A 11 -1.90 6.67 8.80
C ALA A 11 -3.31 6.07 8.76
N ALA A 12 -3.86 5.65 9.90
CA ALA A 12 -5.23 5.14 10.02
C ALA A 12 -6.26 6.18 9.58
N ILE A 13 -6.16 7.40 10.11
CA ILE A 13 -7.07 8.50 9.79
C ILE A 13 -6.94 8.90 8.32
N VAL A 14 -5.72 9.04 7.81
CA VAL A 14 -5.45 9.44 6.42
C VAL A 14 -6.04 8.42 5.45
N CYS A 15 -5.70 7.14 5.60
CA CYS A 15 -6.18 6.08 4.70
C CYS A 15 -7.71 5.99 4.73
N PHE A 16 -8.31 6.06 5.91
CA PHE A 16 -9.76 5.98 6.05
C PHE A 16 -10.48 7.17 5.41
N LEU A 17 -10.06 8.41 5.72
CA LEU A 17 -10.66 9.61 5.14
C LEU A 17 -10.48 9.66 3.62
N LEU A 18 -9.29 9.32 3.12
CA LEU A 18 -9.00 9.32 1.69
C LEU A 18 -9.81 8.26 0.94
N GLY A 19 -9.96 7.07 1.53
CA GLY A 19 -10.81 6.01 0.98
C GLY A 19 -12.29 6.42 0.91
N VAL A 20 -12.86 6.95 2.01
CA VAL A 20 -14.26 7.40 2.04
C VAL A 20 -14.51 8.53 1.05
N THR A 21 -13.63 9.53 1.03
CA THR A 21 -13.77 10.67 0.11
C THR A 21 -13.64 10.28 -1.35
N THR A 22 -12.73 9.35 -1.68
CA THR A 22 -12.61 8.75 -3.02
C THR A 22 -13.93 8.14 -3.47
N LEU A 23 -14.60 7.36 -2.60
CA LEU A 23 -15.91 6.78 -2.92
C LEU A 23 -17.00 7.84 -3.12
N ILE A 24 -16.99 8.93 -2.35
CA ILE A 24 -17.94 10.04 -2.51
C ILE A 24 -17.72 10.75 -3.85
N LEU A 25 -16.46 11.03 -4.22
CA LEU A 25 -16.12 11.67 -5.50
C LEU A 25 -16.55 10.81 -6.69
N LEU A 26 -16.25 9.51 -6.64
CA LEU A 26 -16.61 8.57 -7.70
C LEU A 26 -18.12 8.42 -7.89
N ASN A 27 -18.88 8.50 -6.80
CA ASN A 27 -20.35 8.47 -6.87
C ASN A 27 -20.94 9.75 -7.49
N ARG A 28 -20.22 10.87 -7.39
CA ARG A 28 -20.60 12.14 -8.03
C ARG A 28 -20.20 12.21 -9.50
N SER A 29 -19.14 11.49 -9.92
CA SER A 29 -18.73 11.43 -11.33
C SER A 29 -19.58 10.42 -12.13
N LYS A 30 -20.51 10.94 -12.94
CA LYS A 30 -21.49 10.14 -13.70
C LYS A 30 -21.04 9.72 -15.11
N ASN A 31 -19.99 10.35 -15.66
CA ASN A 31 -19.57 10.15 -17.06
C ASN A 31 -18.15 9.57 -17.17
N ARG A 32 -17.85 8.51 -16.42
CA ARG A 32 -16.51 7.88 -16.42
C ARG A 32 -16.58 6.48 -17.04
N ILE A 33 -15.51 6.11 -17.74
CA ILE A 33 -15.37 4.78 -18.34
C ILE A 33 -15.37 3.73 -17.22
N TRP A 34 -16.02 2.59 -17.45
CA TRP A 34 -16.22 1.54 -16.44
C TRP A 34 -14.91 1.14 -15.74
N MET A 35 -13.79 1.10 -16.47
CA MET A 35 -12.48 0.71 -15.97
C MET A 35 -11.99 1.67 -14.88
N ASP A 36 -12.02 2.98 -15.14
CA ASP A 36 -11.57 4.00 -14.19
C ASP A 36 -12.48 4.01 -12.96
N LYS A 37 -13.80 3.89 -13.17
CA LYS A 37 -14.76 3.86 -12.08
C LYS A 37 -14.57 2.66 -11.17
N LEU A 38 -14.38 1.46 -11.74
CA LEU A 38 -14.13 0.25 -10.96
C LEU A 38 -12.76 0.29 -10.27
N ALA A 39 -11.72 0.75 -10.95
CA ALA A 39 -10.39 0.93 -10.36
C ALA A 39 -10.43 1.89 -9.16
N GLY A 40 -11.15 3.01 -9.30
CA GLY A 40 -11.37 3.97 -8.21
C GLY A 40 -12.12 3.35 -7.02
N LEU A 41 -13.17 2.55 -7.27
CA LEU A 41 -13.90 1.85 -6.21
C LEU A 41 -13.02 0.83 -5.48
N MET A 42 -12.19 0.09 -6.21
CA MET A 42 -11.23 -0.87 -5.64
C MET A 42 -10.18 -0.16 -4.77
N LEU A 43 -9.55 0.89 -5.29
CA LEU A 43 -8.56 1.69 -4.54
C LEU A 43 -9.18 2.35 -3.30
N GLY A 44 -10.39 2.92 -3.42
CA GLY A 44 -11.10 3.53 -2.30
C GLY A 44 -11.37 2.54 -1.16
N TRP A 45 -11.86 1.33 -1.48
CA TRP A 45 -12.08 0.28 -0.48
C TRP A 45 -10.78 -0.31 0.07
N CYS A 46 -9.74 -0.43 -0.75
CA CYS A 46 -8.42 -0.86 -0.29
C CYS A 46 -7.86 0.10 0.78
N LEU A 47 -8.01 1.41 0.58
CA LEU A 47 -7.61 2.42 1.55
C LEU A 47 -8.46 2.39 2.83
N ILE A 48 -9.77 2.15 2.72
CA ILE A 48 -10.64 1.97 3.89
C ILE A 48 -10.17 0.78 4.72
N PHE A 49 -9.89 -0.36 4.08
CA PHE A 49 -9.40 -1.55 4.79
C PHE A 49 -8.02 -1.33 5.42
N PHE A 50 -7.09 -0.64 4.76
CA PHE A 50 -5.83 -0.24 5.38
C PHE A 50 -6.04 0.71 6.56
N GLY A 51 -6.94 1.69 6.44
CA GLY A 51 -7.29 2.59 7.53
C GLY A 51 -7.86 1.86 8.75
N LEU A 52 -8.77 0.91 8.54
CA LEU A 52 -9.34 0.07 9.60
C LEU A 52 -8.31 -0.88 10.22
N ARG A 53 -7.40 -1.45 9.42
CA ARG A 53 -6.26 -2.23 9.90
C ARG A 53 -5.38 -1.39 10.83
N TYR A 54 -4.96 -0.19 10.41
CA TYR A 54 -4.10 0.66 11.23
C TYR A 54 -4.82 1.17 12.48
N ALA A 55 -6.12 1.45 12.40
CA ALA A 55 -6.92 1.80 13.57
C ALA A 55 -6.94 0.66 14.60
N ALA A 56 -7.06 -0.60 14.15
CA ALA A 56 -6.97 -1.75 15.03
C ALA A 56 -5.58 -1.86 15.69
N ALA A 57 -4.49 -1.66 14.93
CA ALA A 57 -3.12 -1.66 15.46
C ALA A 57 -2.89 -0.57 16.52
N THR A 58 -3.37 0.66 16.27
CA THR A 58 -3.27 1.76 17.24
C THR A 58 -3.95 1.45 18.57
N ILE A 59 -5.12 0.81 18.53
CA ILE A 59 -5.85 0.45 19.76
C ILE A 59 -5.10 -0.63 20.55
N GLN A 60 -4.36 -1.52 19.86
CA GLN A 60 -3.49 -2.50 20.52
C GLN A 60 -2.29 -1.82 21.17
N GLU A 61 -1.58 -0.94 20.44
CA GLU A 61 -0.39 -0.25 20.93
C GLU A 61 -0.66 0.65 22.15
N THR A 62 -1.86 1.25 22.23
CA THR A 62 -2.24 2.16 23.33
C THR A 62 -2.59 1.44 24.63
N GLY A 63 -2.50 0.11 24.70
CA GLY A 63 -2.68 -0.65 25.94
C GLY A 63 -4.09 -0.58 26.54
N TRP A 64 -5.07 -0.02 25.82
CA TRP A 64 -6.47 0.06 26.28
C TRP A 64 -7.08 -1.32 26.59
N VAL A 65 -6.47 -2.39 26.07
CA VAL A 65 -6.86 -3.78 26.30
C VAL A 65 -6.30 -4.33 27.62
N ASP A 66 -5.07 -3.99 28.01
CA ASP A 66 -4.45 -4.44 29.27
C ASP A 66 -5.19 -3.90 30.50
N ILE A 67 -5.83 -2.73 30.39
CA ILE A 67 -6.58 -2.10 31.49
C ILE A 67 -7.99 -2.69 31.62
N MET A 68 -8.57 -3.24 30.55
CA MET A 68 -9.93 -3.81 30.57
C MET A 68 -9.96 -5.33 30.81
N TYR A 69 -8.85 -6.04 30.57
CA TYR A 69 -8.75 -7.50 30.64
C TYR A 69 -7.47 -7.97 31.35
N ALA A 70 -7.23 -7.46 32.56
CA ALA A 70 -6.24 -8.01 33.46
C ALA A 70 -6.67 -9.43 33.91
N ASN A 71 -6.34 -10.45 33.12
CA ASN A 71 -5.96 -11.78 33.59
C ASN A 71 -5.58 -12.70 32.43
N GLU A 72 -4.37 -13.24 32.56
CA GLU A 72 -3.88 -14.55 32.09
C GLU A 72 -3.96 -14.93 30.60
N SER A 73 -2.77 -15.30 30.10
CA SER A 73 -2.50 -16.17 28.94
C SER A 73 -3.04 -15.74 27.57
N SER A 74 -2.16 -15.12 26.78
CA SER A 74 -1.91 -15.44 25.36
C SER A 74 -3.10 -15.83 24.47
N ASP A 75 -4.24 -15.16 24.59
CA ASP A 75 -5.36 -15.25 23.64
C ASP A 75 -5.42 -13.96 22.84
N LEU A 76 -5.35 -14.09 21.51
CA LEU A 76 -5.35 -12.96 20.57
C LEU A 76 -6.63 -12.13 20.80
N GLY A 77 -6.48 -10.83 21.09
CA GLY A 77 -7.61 -9.94 21.33
C GLY A 77 -8.42 -9.62 20.06
N VAL A 78 -9.67 -9.17 20.20
CA VAL A 78 -10.56 -8.76 19.07
C VAL A 78 -9.83 -7.90 18.03
N PHE A 79 -9.03 -6.94 18.50
CA PHE A 79 -8.31 -6.00 17.64
C PHE A 79 -7.20 -6.65 16.81
N GLN A 80 -6.60 -7.74 17.30
CA GLN A 80 -5.62 -8.51 16.53
C GLN A 80 -6.28 -9.26 15.38
N TYR A 81 -7.44 -9.87 15.63
CA TYR A 81 -8.24 -10.49 14.57
C TYR A 81 -8.74 -9.47 13.54
N LEU A 82 -9.14 -8.27 13.99
CA LEU A 82 -9.52 -7.17 13.08
C LEU A 82 -8.34 -6.73 12.21
N TYR A 83 -7.15 -6.58 12.79
CA TYR A 83 -5.93 -6.24 12.06
C TYR A 83 -5.66 -7.23 10.91
N TYR A 84 -5.62 -8.54 11.21
CA TYR A 84 -5.37 -9.54 10.18
C TYR A 84 -6.52 -9.66 9.17
N SER A 85 -7.78 -9.58 9.61
CA SER A 85 -8.93 -9.72 8.71
C SER A 85 -9.08 -8.58 7.72
N PHE A 86 -8.89 -7.33 8.16
CA PHE A 86 -8.90 -6.18 7.25
C PHE A 86 -7.70 -6.20 6.30
N THR A 87 -6.56 -6.73 6.74
CA THR A 87 -5.43 -6.99 5.85
C THR A 87 -5.82 -7.93 4.72
N ILE A 88 -6.37 -9.10 5.06
CA ILE A 88 -6.80 -10.10 4.07
C ILE A 88 -7.80 -9.49 3.08
N ALA A 89 -8.75 -8.69 3.56
CA ALA A 89 -9.73 -8.02 2.72
C ALA A 89 -9.08 -7.01 1.74
N ALA A 90 -8.11 -6.21 2.20
CA ALA A 90 -7.34 -5.30 1.33
C ALA A 90 -6.57 -6.09 0.26
N PHE A 91 -5.90 -7.17 0.65
CA PHE A 91 -5.12 -7.98 -0.28
C PHE A 91 -5.97 -8.79 -1.26
N ALA A 92 -7.20 -9.16 -0.90
CA ALA A 92 -8.16 -9.75 -1.84
C ALA A 92 -8.55 -8.76 -2.96
N ILE A 93 -8.65 -7.46 -2.65
CA ILE A 93 -8.83 -6.41 -3.67
C ILE A 93 -7.56 -6.33 -4.53
N LEU A 94 -6.39 -6.26 -3.90
CA LEU A 94 -5.12 -6.13 -4.63
C LEU A 94 -4.88 -7.29 -5.58
N ALA A 95 -5.21 -8.52 -5.20
CA ALA A 95 -5.08 -9.70 -6.05
C ALA A 95 -5.83 -9.58 -7.40
N LEU A 96 -6.97 -8.89 -7.40
CA LEU A 96 -7.83 -8.70 -8.58
C LEU A 96 -7.63 -7.36 -9.28
N PHE A 97 -7.05 -6.37 -8.60
CA PHE A 97 -6.84 -5.03 -9.13
C PHE A 97 -6.08 -4.99 -10.48
N PRO A 98 -4.95 -5.71 -10.66
CA PRO A 98 -4.19 -5.77 -11.91
C PRO A 98 -4.99 -6.30 -13.11
N LEU A 99 -6.04 -7.09 -12.86
CA LEU A 99 -6.91 -7.62 -13.92
C LEU A 99 -7.84 -6.55 -14.49
N VAL A 100 -8.02 -5.44 -13.78
CA VAL A 100 -8.88 -4.31 -14.14
C VAL A 100 -8.04 -3.10 -14.55
N TYR A 101 -6.96 -2.80 -13.83
CA TYR A 101 -6.15 -1.59 -14.03
C TYR A 101 -4.66 -1.87 -13.81
N PRO A 102 -3.73 -1.30 -14.60
CA PRO A 102 -3.93 -0.27 -15.63
C PRO A 102 -4.26 -0.84 -17.02
N TYR A 103 -4.14 -2.15 -17.22
CA TYR A 103 -4.52 -2.82 -18.45
C TYR A 103 -5.60 -3.87 -18.14
N PRO A 104 -6.85 -3.70 -18.58
CA PRO A 104 -7.93 -4.59 -18.23
C PRO A 104 -7.79 -5.89 -19.02
N VAL A 105 -7.41 -6.97 -18.32
CA VAL A 105 -7.47 -8.34 -18.84
C VAL A 105 -8.92 -8.82 -18.88
N LEU A 106 -9.73 -8.38 -17.90
CA LEU A 106 -11.16 -8.68 -17.82
C LEU A 106 -11.97 -7.60 -18.56
N GLN A 107 -12.33 -7.87 -19.82
CA GLN A 107 -13.08 -6.91 -20.65
C GLN A 107 -14.51 -7.35 -20.97
N LYS A 108 -14.88 -8.60 -20.69
CA LYS A 108 -16.24 -9.10 -20.92
C LYS A 108 -17.18 -8.56 -19.84
N GLU A 109 -18.38 -8.17 -20.24
CA GLU A 109 -19.40 -7.65 -19.32
C GLU A 109 -19.66 -8.61 -18.14
N SER A 110 -19.83 -9.91 -18.41
CA SER A 110 -19.99 -10.93 -17.37
C SER A 110 -18.78 -11.02 -16.44
N SER A 111 -17.57 -10.82 -16.95
CA SER A 111 -16.34 -10.89 -16.13
C SER A 111 -16.21 -9.68 -15.21
N ILE A 112 -16.58 -8.49 -15.70
CA ILE A 112 -16.56 -7.25 -14.91
C ILE A 112 -17.59 -7.33 -13.77
N LYS A 113 -18.80 -7.82 -14.05
CA LYS A 113 -19.86 -8.03 -13.03
C LYS A 113 -19.44 -9.03 -11.94
N LEU A 114 -18.57 -9.98 -12.27
CA LEU A 114 -18.06 -10.99 -11.32
C LEU A 114 -16.95 -10.48 -10.40
N VAL A 115 -16.29 -9.35 -10.70
CA VAL A 115 -15.18 -8.84 -9.88
C VAL A 115 -15.61 -8.64 -8.43
N GLY A 116 -16.71 -7.93 -8.18
CA GLY A 116 -17.21 -7.68 -6.81
C GLY A 116 -17.56 -8.96 -6.04
N PRO A 117 -18.41 -9.85 -6.58
CA PRO A 117 -18.72 -11.13 -5.95
C PRO A 117 -17.50 -12.00 -5.68
N ILE A 118 -16.54 -12.07 -6.62
CA ILE A 118 -15.32 -12.87 -6.42
C ILE A 118 -14.47 -12.25 -5.29
N THR A 119 -14.24 -10.94 -5.28
CA THR A 119 -13.49 -10.28 -4.19
C THR A 119 -14.16 -10.53 -2.83
N PHE A 120 -15.49 -10.43 -2.77
CA PHE A 120 -16.26 -10.66 -1.55
C PHE A 120 -16.10 -12.10 -1.05
N VAL A 121 -16.35 -13.09 -1.92
CA VAL A 121 -16.26 -14.51 -1.56
C VAL A 121 -14.82 -14.88 -1.20
N LEU A 122 -13.83 -14.42 -1.95
CA LEU A 122 -12.42 -14.67 -1.69
C LEU A 122 -12.03 -14.13 -0.31
N GLY A 123 -12.32 -12.85 -0.03
CA GLY A 123 -12.04 -12.24 1.26
C GLY A 123 -12.73 -12.96 2.42
N LEU A 124 -14.01 -13.28 2.29
CA LEU A 124 -14.79 -13.96 3.33
C LEU A 124 -14.29 -15.38 3.60
N VAL A 125 -14.02 -16.17 2.56
CA VAL A 125 -13.53 -17.56 2.71
C VAL A 125 -12.17 -17.58 3.38
N ILE A 126 -11.25 -16.69 3.01
CA ILE A 126 -9.92 -16.64 3.62
C ILE A 126 -10.02 -16.19 5.08
N VAL A 127 -10.78 -15.14 5.38
CA VAL A 127 -10.96 -14.67 6.77
C VAL A 127 -11.53 -15.80 7.65
N ILE A 128 -12.58 -16.49 7.21
CA ILE A 128 -13.16 -17.62 7.97
C ILE A 128 -12.14 -18.74 8.15
N THR A 129 -11.40 -19.10 7.09
CA THR A 129 -10.38 -20.16 7.17
C THR A 129 -9.25 -19.78 8.12
N MET A 130 -8.83 -18.51 8.13
CA MET A 130 -7.81 -18.01 9.05
C MET A 130 -8.31 -18.00 10.49
N MET A 131 -9.56 -17.61 10.74
CA MET A 131 -10.16 -17.74 12.07
C MET A 131 -10.22 -19.20 12.54
N LEU A 132 -10.65 -20.15 11.69
CA LEU A 132 -10.69 -21.58 12.04
C LEU A 132 -9.31 -22.18 12.34
N THR A 133 -8.26 -21.57 11.81
CA THR A 133 -6.86 -21.99 12.04
C THR A 133 -6.16 -21.14 13.09
N ASP A 134 -6.90 -20.27 13.79
CA ASP A 134 -6.38 -19.33 14.78
C ASP A 134 -5.21 -18.48 14.26
N TYR A 135 -5.32 -18.09 12.99
CA TYR A 135 -4.31 -17.31 12.25
C TYR A 135 -2.92 -17.95 12.24
N LYS A 136 -2.80 -19.28 12.47
CA LYS A 136 -1.52 -20.00 12.44
C LYS A 136 -0.80 -19.88 11.10
N TYR A 137 -1.54 -19.68 10.00
CA TYR A 137 -1.02 -19.56 8.63
C TYR A 137 -1.17 -18.14 8.08
N ASN A 138 -1.08 -17.12 8.94
CA ASN A 138 -1.42 -15.76 8.58
C ASN A 138 -0.62 -15.20 7.40
N THR A 139 0.61 -15.61 7.10
CA THR A 139 1.30 -15.00 5.94
C THR A 139 1.05 -15.75 4.63
N PHE A 140 0.43 -16.94 4.66
CA PHE A 140 0.17 -17.73 3.46
C PHE A 140 -0.75 -17.04 2.42
N TRP A 141 -1.68 -16.18 2.86
CA TRP A 141 -2.57 -15.47 1.92
C TRP A 141 -1.83 -14.48 1.02
N GLN A 142 -0.60 -14.11 1.37
CA GLN A 142 0.24 -13.21 0.57
C GLN A 142 0.54 -13.75 -0.85
N VAL A 143 0.45 -15.07 -1.05
CA VAL A 143 0.55 -15.73 -2.37
C VAL A 143 -0.48 -15.18 -3.37
N LEU A 144 -1.60 -14.63 -2.90
CA LEU A 144 -2.62 -14.00 -3.75
C LEU A 144 -2.14 -12.75 -4.47
N THR A 145 -0.99 -12.20 -4.10
CA THR A 145 -0.39 -11.02 -4.77
C THR A 145 0.34 -11.37 -6.06
N ILE A 146 0.57 -12.65 -6.35
CA ILE A 146 1.27 -13.12 -7.57
C ILE A 146 0.70 -12.48 -8.86
N PRO A 147 -0.63 -12.42 -9.09
CA PRO A 147 -1.18 -11.79 -10.28
C PRO A 147 -0.77 -10.32 -10.45
N CYS A 148 -0.56 -9.58 -9.34
CA CYS A 148 -0.07 -8.20 -9.39
C CYS A 148 1.25 -8.08 -10.11
N PHE A 149 2.16 -8.96 -9.81
CA PHE A 149 3.49 -8.95 -10.39
C PHE A 149 3.49 -9.51 -11.82
N ILE A 150 2.82 -10.65 -12.02
CA ILE A 150 2.76 -11.32 -13.32
C ILE A 150 2.10 -10.44 -14.38
N ILE A 151 1.13 -9.60 -14.02
CA ILE A 151 0.44 -8.72 -14.98
C ILE A 151 1.14 -7.36 -15.08
N SER A 152 1.45 -6.72 -13.95
CA SER A 152 1.93 -5.33 -13.98
C SER A 152 3.35 -5.19 -14.53
N ILE A 153 4.24 -6.17 -14.32
CA ILE A 153 5.61 -6.11 -14.84
C ILE A 153 5.62 -6.20 -16.39
N PRO A 154 4.95 -7.18 -17.04
CA PRO A 154 4.86 -7.20 -18.50
C PRO A 154 4.15 -5.98 -19.07
N VAL A 155 3.09 -5.48 -18.43
CA VAL A 155 2.40 -4.25 -18.85
C VAL A 155 3.35 -3.06 -18.81
N TYR A 156 4.14 -2.92 -17.74
CA TYR A 156 5.18 -1.90 -17.64
C TYR A 156 6.17 -1.98 -18.80
N PHE A 157 6.76 -3.15 -19.06
CA PHE A 157 7.76 -3.32 -20.12
C PHE A 157 7.19 -3.16 -21.52
N ARG A 158 5.96 -3.63 -21.76
CA ARG A 158 5.28 -3.46 -23.06
C ARG A 158 5.19 -1.98 -23.40
N PHE A 159 4.57 -1.18 -22.53
CA PHE A 159 4.36 0.24 -22.79
C PHE A 159 5.65 1.06 -22.74
N LEU A 160 6.63 0.65 -21.94
CA LEU A 160 7.99 1.21 -21.98
C LEU A 160 8.65 0.95 -23.35
N SER A 161 8.51 -0.27 -23.88
CA SER A 161 9.06 -0.61 -25.19
C SER A 161 8.37 0.14 -26.33
N GLU A 162 7.05 0.35 -26.24
CA GLU A 162 6.30 1.17 -27.21
C GLU A 162 6.75 2.64 -27.17
N GLU A 163 6.98 3.22 -25.99
CA GLU A 163 7.57 4.56 -25.86
C GLU A 163 8.96 4.63 -26.53
N MET A 164 9.73 3.56 -26.44
CA MET A 164 11.13 3.54 -26.88
C MET A 164 11.32 3.24 -28.36
N VAL A 165 10.53 2.31 -28.90
CA VAL A 165 10.62 1.88 -30.29
C VAL A 165 9.77 2.77 -31.20
N ASN A 166 8.55 3.11 -30.76
CA ASN A 166 7.59 3.84 -31.59
C ASN A 166 7.57 5.35 -31.29
N ASN A 167 8.35 5.82 -30.31
CA ASN A 167 8.35 7.21 -29.83
C ASN A 167 6.96 7.72 -29.39
N ASP A 168 6.06 6.82 -28.98
CA ASP A 168 4.76 7.22 -28.45
C ASP A 168 4.90 7.70 -26.99
N GLU A 169 4.90 9.01 -26.79
CA GLU A 169 4.97 9.62 -25.44
C GLU A 169 3.76 9.27 -24.57
N THR A 170 2.61 8.94 -25.17
CA THR A 170 1.42 8.58 -24.40
C THR A 170 1.50 7.16 -23.84
N ALA A 171 2.31 6.27 -24.44
CA ALA A 171 2.59 4.94 -23.88
C ALA A 171 3.33 5.03 -22.53
N ARG A 172 4.12 6.09 -22.30
CA ARG A 172 4.78 6.32 -21.00
C ARG A 172 3.77 6.43 -19.87
N ARG A 173 2.57 6.98 -20.09
CA ARG A 173 1.56 7.09 -19.03
C ARG A 173 1.11 5.73 -18.52
N MET A 174 0.96 4.77 -19.42
CA MET A 174 0.58 3.39 -19.08
C MET A 174 1.69 2.67 -18.30
N SER A 175 2.94 2.82 -18.73
CA SER A 175 4.07 2.23 -18.00
C SER A 175 4.25 2.91 -16.63
N LEU A 176 4.08 4.23 -16.53
CA LEU A 176 4.08 4.93 -15.25
C LEU A 176 2.97 4.44 -14.32
N ALA A 177 1.74 4.27 -14.82
CA ALA A 177 0.64 3.75 -14.02
C ALA A 177 0.96 2.37 -13.43
N ALA A 178 1.45 1.44 -14.27
CA ALA A 178 1.84 0.09 -13.83
C ALA A 178 2.99 0.12 -12.80
N GLY A 179 4.01 0.94 -13.05
CA GLY A 179 5.16 1.09 -12.15
C GLY A 179 4.77 1.68 -10.80
N ILE A 180 3.92 2.71 -10.79
CA ILE A 180 3.46 3.35 -9.54
C ILE A 180 2.57 2.41 -8.74
N ILE A 181 1.71 1.59 -9.36
CA ILE A 181 0.91 0.59 -8.64
C ILE A 181 1.83 -0.42 -7.92
N LEU A 182 2.87 -0.90 -8.61
CA LEU A 182 3.85 -1.82 -8.01
C LEU A 182 4.55 -1.15 -6.82
N VAL A 183 5.01 0.09 -6.96
CA VAL A 183 5.66 0.83 -5.87
C VAL A 183 4.70 1.16 -4.73
N ALA A 184 3.45 1.53 -5.03
CA ALA A 184 2.47 1.93 -4.02
C ALA A 184 2.15 0.80 -3.05
N PHE A 185 1.93 -0.42 -3.57
CA PHE A 185 1.51 -1.56 -2.74
C PHE A 185 2.65 -2.47 -2.29
N PHE A 186 3.76 -2.49 -3.03
CA PHE A 186 4.89 -3.37 -2.74
C PHE A 186 6.21 -2.64 -2.50
N GLY A 187 6.18 -1.30 -2.42
CA GLY A 187 7.38 -0.50 -2.19
C GLY A 187 8.09 -0.88 -0.89
N SER A 188 7.33 -1.24 0.16
CA SER A 188 7.90 -1.68 1.43
C SER A 188 8.75 -2.93 1.24
N GLN A 189 8.28 -3.91 0.48
CA GLN A 189 9.05 -5.12 0.18
C GLN A 189 10.17 -4.87 -0.84
N MET A 190 10.07 -3.82 -1.65
CA MET A 190 11.17 -3.39 -2.53
C MET A 190 12.37 -2.83 -1.76
N THR A 191 12.22 -2.33 -0.52
CA THR A 191 13.38 -1.88 0.28
C THR A 191 14.19 -3.06 0.82
N TRP A 192 13.59 -4.23 0.95
CA TRP A 192 14.21 -5.47 1.45
C TRP A 192 14.92 -6.29 0.36
N TRP A 193 15.07 -5.73 -0.86
CA TRP A 193 15.53 -6.50 -2.02
C TRP A 193 16.93 -7.10 -1.85
N LEU A 194 17.85 -6.38 -1.20
CA LEU A 194 19.22 -6.84 -1.01
C LEU A 194 19.29 -7.96 0.04
N ALA A 195 18.52 -7.82 1.14
CA ALA A 195 18.37 -8.85 2.15
C ALA A 195 17.80 -10.16 1.56
N GLN A 196 16.83 -10.04 0.64
CA GLN A 196 16.28 -11.19 -0.06
C GLN A 196 17.29 -11.86 -0.99
N LEU A 197 18.12 -11.10 -1.72
CA LEU A 197 19.14 -11.67 -2.61
C LEU A 197 20.26 -12.40 -1.86
N ILE A 198 20.62 -11.92 -0.68
CA ILE A 198 21.66 -12.52 0.17
C ILE A 198 21.06 -13.66 1.03
N SER A 199 19.74 -13.84 0.99
CA SER A 199 19.01 -14.88 1.74
C SER A 199 19.04 -14.73 3.26
N ILE A 200 19.31 -13.53 3.78
CA ILE A 200 19.28 -13.26 5.23
C ILE A 200 17.86 -13.02 5.74
N ASN A 201 16.89 -12.82 4.85
CA ASN A 201 15.52 -12.48 5.20
C ASN A 201 14.82 -13.58 6.03
N ASP A 202 15.22 -14.84 5.83
CA ASP A 202 14.67 -15.99 6.57
C ASP A 202 14.96 -15.90 8.08
N GLU A 203 16.11 -15.32 8.46
CA GLU A 203 16.50 -15.11 9.85
C GLU A 203 15.66 -14.01 10.52
N PHE A 204 15.40 -12.92 9.78
CA PHE A 204 14.50 -11.85 10.24
C PHE A 204 13.07 -12.37 10.41
N ILE A 205 12.56 -13.15 9.46
CA ILE A 205 11.24 -13.80 9.57
C ILE A 205 11.21 -14.72 10.79
N GLY A 206 12.26 -15.51 11.02
CA GLY A 206 12.39 -16.38 12.19
C GLY A 206 12.34 -15.60 13.50
N ARG A 207 13.08 -14.49 13.60
CA ARG A 207 13.07 -13.61 14.77
C ARG A 207 11.69 -13.00 15.01
N PHE A 208 11.05 -12.42 14.00
CA PHE A 208 9.72 -11.80 14.17
C PHE A 208 8.68 -12.83 14.63
N ALA A 209 8.74 -14.06 14.12
CA ALA A 209 7.85 -15.13 14.57
C ALA A 209 8.04 -15.50 16.06
N ILE A 210 9.26 -15.39 16.59
CA ILE A 210 9.58 -15.65 18.00
C ILE A 210 9.12 -14.47 18.88
N GLU A 211 9.40 -13.23 18.46
CA GLU A 211 9.01 -12.00 19.18
C GLU A 211 7.49 -11.87 19.34
N GLU A 212 6.72 -12.27 18.33
CA GLU A 212 5.25 -12.27 18.39
C GLU A 212 4.69 -13.35 19.34
N GLY A 213 5.54 -14.17 19.97
CA GLY A 213 5.15 -15.10 21.03
C GLY A 213 4.27 -16.27 20.56
N VAL A 214 4.17 -16.49 19.24
CA VAL A 214 3.22 -17.44 18.68
C VAL A 214 3.77 -18.86 18.69
N LYS A 215 3.48 -19.57 19.78
CA LYS A 215 3.94 -20.93 20.10
C LYS A 215 3.58 -22.02 19.06
N SER A 216 2.83 -21.72 17.99
CA SER A 216 2.42 -22.73 17.00
C SER A 216 2.20 -22.24 15.57
N HIS A 217 2.96 -21.23 15.10
CA HIS A 217 3.01 -21.00 13.66
C HIS A 217 3.64 -22.21 12.98
N SER A 218 2.93 -22.79 12.00
CA SER A 218 3.59 -23.73 11.10
C SER A 218 4.59 -22.94 10.27
N TYR A 219 5.87 -23.25 10.46
CA TYR A 219 6.97 -22.55 9.81
C TYR A 219 6.81 -22.51 8.28
N LEU A 220 6.40 -23.62 7.67
CA LEU A 220 6.47 -23.77 6.21
C LEU A 220 5.48 -22.89 5.42
N PRO A 221 4.15 -22.86 5.70
CA PRO A 221 3.24 -22.03 4.89
C PRO A 221 3.45 -20.53 5.07
N ASN A 222 3.87 -20.11 6.28
CA ASN A 222 4.17 -18.71 6.53
C ASN A 222 5.45 -18.27 5.80
N LEU A 223 6.51 -19.08 5.90
CA LEU A 223 7.74 -18.87 5.14
C LEU A 223 7.44 -18.75 3.64
N ILE A 224 6.63 -19.65 3.07
CA ILE A 224 6.24 -19.57 1.65
C ILE A 224 5.59 -18.23 1.33
N GLY A 225 4.65 -17.75 2.15
CA GLY A 225 3.97 -16.48 1.92
C GLY A 225 4.93 -15.29 1.89
N ASP A 226 5.75 -15.17 2.94
CA ASP A 226 6.68 -14.05 3.09
C ASP A 226 7.81 -14.09 2.06
N THR A 227 8.40 -15.26 1.82
CA THR A 227 9.42 -15.44 0.78
C THR A 227 8.86 -15.11 -0.60
N VAL A 228 7.61 -15.49 -0.92
CA VAL A 228 6.99 -15.19 -2.22
C VAL A 228 6.88 -13.68 -2.42
N VAL A 229 6.32 -12.94 -1.46
CA VAL A 229 6.14 -11.49 -1.64
C VAL A 229 7.46 -10.74 -1.62
N ASN A 230 8.40 -11.10 -0.74
CA ASN A 230 9.71 -10.47 -0.70
C ASN A 230 10.50 -10.74 -1.99
N THR A 231 10.42 -11.97 -2.53
CA THR A 231 11.04 -12.31 -3.81
C THR A 231 10.40 -11.53 -4.97
N LEU A 232 9.07 -11.43 -5.01
CA LEU A 232 8.36 -10.68 -6.05
C LEU A 232 8.63 -9.17 -5.97
N GLY A 233 8.69 -8.61 -4.76
CA GLY A 233 9.12 -7.22 -4.52
C GLY A 233 10.54 -6.98 -5.03
N SER A 234 11.47 -7.90 -4.72
CA SER A 234 12.86 -7.84 -5.18
C SER A 234 12.99 -7.92 -6.70
N ILE A 235 12.29 -8.86 -7.33
CA ILE A 235 12.25 -8.99 -8.79
C ILE A 235 11.70 -7.70 -9.41
N SER A 236 10.65 -7.13 -8.82
CA SER A 236 10.01 -5.92 -9.32
C SER A 236 10.93 -4.72 -9.31
N ILE A 237 11.64 -4.46 -8.21
CA ILE A 237 12.57 -3.32 -8.17
C ILE A 237 13.71 -3.49 -9.15
N LEU A 238 14.27 -4.72 -9.29
CA LEU A 238 15.31 -5.00 -10.28
C LEU A 238 14.81 -4.81 -11.72
N CYS A 239 13.59 -5.27 -12.01
CA CYS A 239 12.94 -5.05 -13.30
C CYS A 239 12.71 -3.57 -13.60
N LEU A 240 12.17 -2.80 -12.64
CA LEU A 240 11.93 -1.36 -12.79
C LEU A 240 13.24 -0.60 -12.97
N VAL A 241 14.30 -0.94 -12.22
CA VAL A 241 15.63 -0.35 -12.37
C VAL A 241 16.21 -0.64 -13.75
N ALA A 242 16.09 -1.89 -14.24
CA ALA A 242 16.55 -2.23 -15.58
C ALA A 242 15.80 -1.45 -16.67
N GLY A 243 14.48 -1.35 -16.56
CA GLY A 243 13.64 -0.58 -17.47
C GLY A 243 13.95 0.92 -17.45
N GLU A 244 14.01 1.52 -16.27
CA GLU A 244 14.31 2.95 -16.10
C GLU A 244 15.74 3.30 -16.50
N THR A 245 16.71 2.40 -16.28
CA THR A 245 18.09 2.58 -16.78
C THR A 245 18.13 2.55 -18.30
N TRP A 246 17.42 1.61 -18.92
CA TRP A 246 17.33 1.54 -20.39
C TRP A 246 16.74 2.84 -20.97
N ARG A 247 15.66 3.34 -20.35
CA ARG A 247 15.03 4.60 -20.74
C ARG A 247 15.94 5.81 -20.50
N ALA A 248 16.60 5.89 -19.35
CA ALA A 248 17.51 6.98 -19.00
C ALA A 248 18.64 7.12 -20.03
N ASN A 249 19.16 5.99 -20.52
CA ASN A 249 20.21 5.98 -21.54
C ASN A 249 19.74 6.47 -22.92
N LYS A 250 18.44 6.40 -23.23
CA LYS A 250 17.89 6.74 -24.56
C LYS A 250 17.15 8.07 -24.60
N LYS A 251 16.32 8.37 -23.60
CA LYS A 251 15.45 9.56 -23.51
C LYS A 251 15.75 10.46 -22.30
N GLY A 252 16.75 10.11 -21.50
CA GLY A 252 17.13 10.87 -20.31
C GLY A 252 16.31 10.52 -19.05
N VAL A 253 16.72 11.11 -17.94
CA VAL A 253 16.19 10.84 -16.61
C VAL A 253 14.81 11.48 -16.45
N SER A 254 13.81 10.71 -16.00
CA SER A 254 12.51 11.24 -15.59
C SER A 254 12.37 11.31 -14.07
N SER A 255 11.37 12.04 -13.57
CA SER A 255 11.05 12.07 -12.14
C SER A 255 10.81 10.66 -11.57
N PHE A 256 10.13 9.80 -12.33
CA PHE A 256 9.91 8.41 -11.91
C PHE A 256 11.22 7.60 -11.86
N THR A 257 12.12 7.80 -12.81
CA THR A 257 13.48 7.22 -12.79
C THR A 257 14.23 7.56 -11.50
N ILE A 258 14.14 8.82 -11.06
CA ILE A 258 14.77 9.27 -9.81
C ILE A 258 14.18 8.53 -8.61
N VAL A 259 12.85 8.41 -8.53
CA VAL A 259 12.17 7.70 -7.44
C VAL A 259 12.62 6.23 -7.37
N ILE A 260 12.66 5.54 -8.51
CA ILE A 260 13.10 4.13 -8.57
C ILE A 260 14.56 3.96 -8.12
N PHE A 261 15.46 4.86 -8.53
CA PHE A 261 16.85 4.81 -8.06
C PHE A 261 17.00 5.16 -6.59
N LEU A 262 16.17 6.05 -6.05
CA LEU A 262 16.14 6.32 -4.61
C LEU A 262 15.70 5.08 -3.81
N ILE A 263 14.64 4.39 -4.24
CA ILE A 263 14.19 3.14 -3.60
C ILE A 263 15.30 2.07 -3.66
N LEU A 264 15.96 1.93 -4.81
CA LEU A 264 17.09 1.03 -4.97
C LEU A 264 18.21 1.35 -3.97
N LEU A 265 18.61 2.61 -3.87
CA LEU A 265 19.67 3.08 -2.97
C LEU A 265 19.29 2.88 -1.50
N VAL A 266 18.04 3.19 -1.13
CA VAL A 266 17.51 2.91 0.21
C VAL A 266 17.62 1.42 0.51
N GLY A 267 17.27 0.54 -0.43
CA GLY A 267 17.40 -0.89 -0.23
C GLY A 267 18.84 -1.40 -0.14
N ILE A 268 19.81 -0.73 -0.77
CA ILE A 268 21.25 -1.03 -0.54
C ILE A 268 21.62 -0.71 0.91
N ILE A 269 21.24 0.47 1.40
CA ILE A 269 21.56 0.88 2.76
C ILE A 269 20.85 -0.02 3.77
N SER A 270 19.57 -0.34 3.55
CA SER A 270 18.83 -1.28 4.39
C SER A 270 19.50 -2.65 4.43
N GLY A 271 19.87 -3.24 3.29
CA GLY A 271 20.56 -4.53 3.30
C GLY A 271 21.91 -4.52 4.01
N ILE A 272 22.67 -3.41 3.95
CA ILE A 272 23.90 -3.26 4.75
C ILE A 272 23.56 -3.17 6.25
N ALA A 273 22.53 -2.42 6.61
CA ALA A 273 22.06 -2.29 7.98
C ALA A 273 21.56 -3.64 8.54
N ASP A 274 20.87 -4.44 7.73
CA ASP A 274 20.37 -5.76 8.09
C ASP A 274 21.54 -6.72 8.39
N ILE A 275 22.58 -6.73 7.55
CA ILE A 275 23.80 -7.51 7.80
C ILE A 275 24.49 -7.07 9.10
N ALA A 276 24.52 -5.77 9.39
CA ALA A 276 25.17 -5.24 10.59
C ALA A 276 24.49 -5.63 11.91
N VAL A 277 23.24 -6.08 11.84
CA VAL A 277 22.40 -6.44 13.00
C VAL A 277 22.14 -7.95 13.05
N LEU A 278 22.72 -8.74 12.13
CA LEU A 278 22.47 -10.17 12.01
C LEU A 278 22.77 -10.95 13.30
N ASP A 279 23.88 -10.65 13.97
CA ASP A 279 24.23 -11.27 15.26
C ASP A 279 23.13 -11.05 16.33
N ILE A 280 22.49 -9.88 16.31
CA ILE A 280 21.36 -9.55 17.20
C ILE A 280 20.11 -10.30 16.74
N VAL A 281 19.89 -10.48 15.43
CA VAL A 281 18.77 -11.27 14.92
C VAL A 281 18.88 -12.73 15.35
N GLU A 282 20.06 -13.32 15.21
CA GLU A 282 20.34 -14.71 15.58
C GLU A 282 20.23 -14.97 17.09
N SER A 283 20.53 -13.97 17.94
CA SER A 283 20.43 -14.13 19.40
C SER A 283 19.00 -14.50 19.86
N CYS A 284 17.98 -13.99 19.17
CA CYS A 284 16.58 -14.33 19.45
C CYS A 284 16.22 -15.80 19.13
N MET A 285 16.94 -16.43 18.20
CA MET A 285 16.75 -17.84 17.84
C MET A 285 17.56 -18.80 18.72
N VAL A 286 18.73 -18.38 19.20
CA VAL A 286 19.69 -19.26 19.89
C VAL A 286 19.69 -19.06 21.42
N THR A 287 19.43 -17.85 21.89
CA THR A 287 19.50 -17.47 23.31
C THR A 287 18.27 -16.67 23.77
N GLU A 288 18.38 -15.35 23.90
CA GLU A 288 17.33 -14.42 24.31
C GLU A 288 17.25 -13.30 23.28
N CYS A 289 16.05 -12.78 23.02
CA CYS A 289 15.85 -11.73 22.02
C CYS A 289 16.42 -10.39 22.50
N GLU A 290 17.65 -10.08 22.06
CA GLU A 290 18.28 -8.79 22.31
C GLU A 290 17.57 -7.68 21.54
N THR A 291 17.33 -6.54 22.19
CA THR A 291 16.65 -5.40 21.57
C THR A 291 17.45 -4.81 20.41
N PHE A 292 16.78 -4.45 19.31
CA PHE A 292 17.41 -3.77 18.19
C PHE A 292 18.10 -2.46 18.62
N PRO A 293 19.26 -2.11 18.03
CA PRO A 293 19.88 -0.82 18.24
C PRO A 293 18.92 0.31 17.86
N ALA A 294 18.88 1.38 18.64
CA ALA A 294 17.99 2.53 18.39
C ALA A 294 18.17 3.10 16.97
N SER A 295 19.39 3.10 16.43
CA SER A 295 19.69 3.52 15.06
C SER A 295 19.03 2.64 14.00
N TYR A 296 19.00 1.32 14.20
CA TYR A 296 18.33 0.38 13.29
C TYR A 296 16.81 0.58 13.32
N ALA A 297 16.23 0.68 14.52
CA ALA A 297 14.80 0.92 14.67
C ALA A 297 14.36 2.25 14.02
N ILE A 298 15.14 3.32 14.18
CA ILE A 298 14.88 4.61 13.53
C ILE A 298 14.99 4.49 12.00
N TRP A 299 16.03 3.82 11.50
CA TRP A 299 16.20 3.61 10.05
C TRP A 299 15.05 2.80 9.45
N TYR A 300 14.64 1.72 10.11
CA TYR A 300 13.53 0.87 9.67
C TYR A 300 12.20 1.63 9.62
N LYS A 301 11.89 2.41 10.67
CA LYS A 301 10.71 3.29 10.71
C LYS A 301 10.72 4.31 9.57
N PHE A 302 11.86 4.94 9.33
CA PHE A 302 11.99 5.97 8.28
C PHE A 302 11.90 5.39 6.86
N THR A 303 12.43 4.20 6.63
CA THR A 303 12.50 3.63 5.28
C THR A 303 11.32 2.76 4.91
N THR A 304 10.93 1.84 5.80
CA THR A 304 9.94 0.80 5.49
C THR A 304 8.56 1.20 5.98
N GLU A 305 8.44 1.63 7.24
CA GLU A 305 7.14 2.04 7.78
C GLU A 305 6.62 3.31 7.15
N ALA A 306 7.46 4.34 6.98
CA ALA A 306 7.02 5.58 6.34
C ALA A 306 6.54 5.35 4.90
N LEU A 307 7.19 4.42 4.16
CA LEU A 307 6.78 4.08 2.81
C LEU A 307 5.39 3.44 2.77
N LEU A 308 5.13 2.53 3.70
CA LEU A 308 3.86 1.82 3.83
C LEU A 308 2.73 2.68 4.41
N LEU A 309 3.02 3.51 5.41
CA LEU A 309 2.04 4.28 6.17
C LEU A 309 1.71 5.64 5.53
N LEU A 310 2.69 6.29 4.89
CA LEU A 310 2.56 7.64 4.34
C LEU A 310 2.65 7.66 2.82
N PHE A 311 3.65 7.00 2.22
CA PHE A 311 3.84 7.07 0.77
C PHE A 311 2.81 6.24 -0.03
N THR A 312 2.37 5.09 0.47
CA THR A 312 1.30 4.31 -0.18
C THR A 312 0.02 5.13 -0.43
N PRO A 313 -0.62 5.77 0.58
CA PRO A 313 -1.81 6.58 0.32
C PRO A 313 -1.53 7.79 -0.57
N LEU A 314 -0.32 8.36 -0.53
CA LEU A 314 0.13 9.39 -1.48
C LEU A 314 0.12 8.92 -2.91
N MET A 315 0.73 7.77 -3.17
CA MET A 315 0.82 7.19 -4.51
C MET A 315 -0.56 6.76 -5.03
N VAL A 316 -1.43 6.22 -4.18
CA VAL A 316 -2.81 5.89 -4.57
C VAL A 316 -3.58 7.14 -4.97
N MET A 317 -3.46 8.24 -4.22
CA MET A 317 -4.09 9.50 -4.61
C MET A 317 -3.49 10.08 -5.89
N TYR A 318 -2.17 10.01 -6.03
CA TYR A 318 -1.50 10.41 -7.28
C TYR A 318 -2.09 9.62 -8.46
N ILE A 319 -2.30 8.31 -8.32
CA ILE A 319 -2.95 7.51 -9.36
C ILE A 319 -4.36 8.04 -9.66
N LEU A 320 -5.16 8.28 -8.61
CA LEU A 320 -6.56 8.69 -8.74
C LEU A 320 -6.73 10.06 -9.42
N LEU A 321 -5.83 11.02 -9.16
CA LEU A 321 -5.90 12.37 -9.71
C LEU A 321 -5.15 12.49 -11.05
N HIS A 322 -3.88 12.07 -11.09
CA HIS A 322 -3.04 12.28 -12.26
C HIS A 322 -3.52 11.43 -13.46
N PHE A 323 -4.02 10.22 -13.23
CA PHE A 323 -4.58 9.39 -14.31
C PHE A 323 -6.07 9.64 -14.56
N ASP A 324 -6.63 10.75 -14.03
CA ASP A 324 -8.01 11.19 -14.30
C ASP A 324 -9.05 10.08 -14.00
N VAL A 325 -8.77 9.28 -12.97
CA VAL A 325 -9.67 8.22 -12.48
C VAL A 325 -10.88 8.84 -11.80
N ILE A 326 -10.64 9.92 -11.06
CA ILE A 326 -11.67 10.77 -10.46
C ILE A 326 -11.83 12.02 -11.31
N ASP A 327 -13.08 12.42 -11.53
CA ASP A 327 -13.39 13.66 -12.23
C ASP A 327 -13.06 14.90 -11.39
N THR A 328 -11.89 15.50 -11.66
CA THR A 328 -11.42 16.72 -11.01
C THR A 328 -11.88 18.01 -11.69
N GLU A 329 -12.37 17.94 -12.94
CA GLU A 329 -12.80 19.10 -13.73
C GLU A 329 -14.25 19.51 -13.46
N ALA A 330 -15.08 18.60 -12.92
CA ALA A 330 -16.45 18.93 -12.55
C ALA A 330 -16.50 19.96 -11.40
N GLU A 331 -17.21 21.08 -11.59
CA GLU A 331 -17.34 22.18 -10.61
C GLU A 331 -17.74 21.70 -9.19
N ASN A 332 -18.58 20.66 -9.11
CA ASN A 332 -19.06 20.11 -7.84
C ASN A 332 -18.01 19.25 -7.09
N ASN A 333 -16.96 18.80 -7.78
CA ASN A 333 -15.91 17.96 -7.23
C ASN A 333 -14.62 18.74 -6.95
N GLN A 334 -14.36 19.82 -7.71
CA GLN A 334 -13.13 20.60 -7.62
C GLN A 334 -12.83 21.10 -6.19
N TRP A 335 -13.85 21.60 -5.49
CA TRP A 335 -13.70 22.07 -4.10
C TRP A 335 -13.35 20.95 -3.12
N MET A 336 -13.98 19.78 -3.27
CA MET A 336 -13.76 18.65 -2.36
C MET A 336 -12.40 17.99 -2.63
N THR A 337 -12.03 17.82 -3.91
CA THR A 337 -10.68 17.37 -4.31
C THR A 337 -9.60 18.29 -3.77
N ARG A 338 -9.80 19.62 -3.84
CA ARG A 338 -8.87 20.61 -3.29
C ARG A 338 -8.68 20.44 -1.79
N ILE A 339 -9.76 20.27 -1.02
CA ILE A 339 -9.67 20.03 0.43
C ILE A 339 -8.89 18.75 0.72
N ILE A 340 -9.14 17.68 -0.02
CA ILE A 340 -8.47 16.38 0.20
C ILE A 340 -6.97 16.50 -0.06
N VAL A 341 -6.57 17.12 -1.17
CA VAL A 341 -5.15 17.34 -1.50
C VAL A 341 -4.47 18.18 -0.42
N ILE A 342 -5.10 19.27 0.03
CA ILE A 342 -4.55 20.14 1.08
C ILE A 342 -4.42 19.39 2.40
N LEU A 343 -5.49 18.73 2.85
CA LEU A 343 -5.49 17.96 4.11
C LEU A 343 -4.40 16.90 4.10
N MET A 344 -4.27 16.19 3.00
CA MET A 344 -3.30 15.13 2.83
C MET A 344 -1.86 15.67 2.80
N LEU A 345 -1.59 16.73 2.02
CA LEU A 345 -0.28 17.39 2.01
C LEU A 345 0.09 17.91 3.40
N LEU A 346 -0.86 18.47 4.14
CA LEU A 346 -0.65 18.94 5.51
C LEU A 346 -0.27 17.79 6.43
N ILE A 347 -1.05 16.70 6.45
CA ILE A 347 -0.78 15.55 7.33
C ILE A 347 0.56 14.89 6.98
N VAL A 348 0.84 14.69 5.69
CA VAL A 348 2.09 14.09 5.22
C VAL A 348 3.28 14.98 5.55
N SER A 349 3.16 16.30 5.37
CA SER A 349 4.24 17.23 5.70
C SER A 349 4.48 17.23 7.21
N SER A 350 3.42 17.25 8.03
CA SER A 350 3.53 17.20 9.50
C SER A 350 4.25 15.93 9.97
N THR A 351 3.82 14.77 9.47
CA THR A 351 4.42 13.48 9.84
C THR A 351 5.84 13.29 9.32
N MET A 352 6.14 13.74 8.09
CA MET A 352 7.51 13.74 7.57
C MET A 352 8.44 14.62 8.41
N ILE A 353 7.93 15.75 8.89
CA ILE A 353 8.65 16.65 9.75
C ILE A 353 8.94 15.99 11.11
N GLU A 354 7.93 15.40 11.76
CA GLU A 354 8.11 14.66 13.03
C GLU A 354 9.13 13.53 12.87
N LEU A 355 9.05 12.77 11.77
CA LEU A 355 10.02 11.75 11.41
C LEU A 355 11.44 12.31 11.25
N LEU A 356 11.61 13.42 10.54
CA LEU A 356 12.91 14.04 10.31
C LEU A 356 13.52 14.57 11.61
N GLN A 357 12.69 15.10 12.52
CA GLN A 357 13.11 15.52 13.86
C GLN A 357 13.54 14.35 14.73
N SER A 358 12.93 13.17 14.56
CA SER A 358 13.38 11.96 15.25
C SER A 358 14.75 11.47 14.77
N PHE A 359 15.09 11.74 13.51
CA PHE A 359 16.34 11.30 12.87
C PHE A 359 17.53 12.24 13.16
N LEU A 360 17.30 13.55 13.13
CA LEU A 360 18.34 14.54 13.42
C LEU A 360 18.17 15.02 14.87
N PRO A 361 19.08 14.66 15.80
CA PRO A 361 19.06 15.19 17.16
C PRO A 361 19.55 16.65 17.13
N VAL A 362 18.73 17.54 16.58
CA VAL A 362 18.98 18.97 16.50
C VAL A 362 18.35 19.64 17.73
N SER A 363 18.99 20.69 18.24
CA SER A 363 18.39 21.52 19.29
C SER A 363 17.00 22.00 18.89
N GLN A 364 16.05 22.02 19.83
CA GLN A 364 14.64 22.35 19.55
C GLN A 364 14.46 23.70 18.82
N MET A 365 15.37 24.66 19.03
CA MET A 365 15.36 25.96 18.35
C MET A 365 15.83 25.92 16.89
N VAL A 366 16.83 25.09 16.56
CA VAL A 366 17.32 24.96 15.18
C VAL A 366 16.42 24.01 14.39
N SER A 367 15.91 22.95 15.05
CA SER A 367 14.90 22.06 14.49
C SER A 367 13.63 22.82 14.10
N SER A 368 13.10 23.69 14.97
CA SER A 368 11.93 24.52 14.66
C SER A 368 12.18 25.56 13.56
N ALA A 369 13.39 26.12 13.46
CA ALA A 369 13.76 27.04 12.37
C ALA A 369 13.88 26.33 11.00
N ILE A 370 14.51 25.15 10.96
CA ILE A 370 14.59 24.31 9.76
C ILE A 370 13.18 23.84 9.37
N LEU A 371 12.36 23.45 10.35
CA LEU A 371 10.97 23.07 10.17
C LEU A 371 10.14 24.21 9.59
N ALA A 372 10.25 25.42 10.12
CA ALA A 372 9.56 26.59 9.57
C ALA A 372 10.01 26.90 8.13
N MET A 373 11.28 26.68 7.80
CA MET A 373 11.80 26.82 6.44
C MET A 373 11.26 25.74 5.50
N VAL A 374 11.25 24.47 5.94
CA VAL A 374 10.69 23.34 5.19
C VAL A 374 9.19 23.54 4.97
N VAL A 375 8.44 23.92 6.00
CA VAL A 375 7.00 24.23 5.92
C VAL A 375 6.75 25.41 4.97
N ALA A 376 7.52 26.49 5.05
CA ALA A 376 7.38 27.62 4.14
C ALA A 376 7.67 27.23 2.67
N ILE A 377 8.62 26.32 2.44
CA ILE A 377 8.90 25.76 1.11
C ILE A 377 7.74 24.87 0.64
N PHE A 378 7.22 23.99 1.50
CA PHE A 378 6.08 23.12 1.19
C PHE A 378 4.80 23.89 0.89
N ILE A 379 4.49 24.93 1.69
CA ILE A 379 3.36 25.84 1.44
C ILE A 379 3.57 26.62 0.13
N GLY A 380 4.80 27.10 -0.14
CA GLY A 380 5.13 27.77 -1.40
C GLY A 380 5.05 26.86 -2.64
N TRP A 381 5.13 25.55 -2.45
CA TRP A 381 5.00 24.54 -3.51
C TRP A 381 3.58 24.00 -3.67
N GLU A 382 2.65 24.34 -2.76
CA GLU A 382 1.27 23.83 -2.77
C GLU A 382 0.58 24.06 -4.12
N GLU A 383 0.60 25.29 -4.64
CA GLU A 383 -0.05 25.61 -5.92
C GLU A 383 0.63 24.97 -7.13
N ARG A 384 1.95 24.77 -7.08
CA ARG A 384 2.72 24.12 -8.17
C ARG A 384 2.56 22.60 -8.16
N ILE A 385 2.53 21.99 -6.99
CA ILE A 385 2.23 20.56 -6.83
C ILE A 385 0.77 20.33 -7.21
N MET A 386 -0.16 21.17 -6.76
CA MET A 386 -1.58 21.05 -7.10
C MET A 386 -1.82 21.22 -8.60
N SER A 387 -1.19 22.20 -9.27
CA SER A 387 -1.30 22.34 -10.73
C SER A 387 -0.64 21.20 -11.50
N SER A 388 0.42 20.60 -10.97
CA SER A 388 1.07 19.41 -11.53
C SER A 388 0.27 18.12 -11.29
N LEU A 389 -0.40 17.99 -10.14
CA LEU A 389 -1.24 16.84 -9.78
C LEU A 389 -2.61 16.85 -10.48
N ILE A 390 -3.16 18.03 -10.74
CA ILE A 390 -4.43 18.25 -11.45
C ILE A 390 -4.18 18.43 -12.97
N GLY A 391 -2.93 18.60 -13.40
CA GLY A 391 -2.57 19.03 -14.76
C GLY A 391 -2.56 17.93 -15.83
N GLU A 392 -3.41 18.11 -16.85
CA GLU A 392 -3.33 17.60 -18.25
C GLU A 392 -3.13 16.09 -18.46
N GLY A 393 -3.68 15.25 -17.58
CA GLY A 393 -3.73 13.80 -17.78
C GLY A 393 -4.95 13.34 -18.58
N GLU A 394 -4.77 12.90 -19.83
CA GLU A 394 -5.72 11.98 -20.47
C GLU A 394 -5.71 10.67 -19.67
N SER A 395 -6.89 10.22 -19.25
CA SER A 395 -7.08 8.95 -18.53
C SER A 395 -6.50 7.76 -19.28
N VAL A 396 -5.96 6.79 -18.55
CA VAL A 396 -5.44 5.50 -19.05
C VAL A 396 -6.49 4.79 -19.93
N SER A 397 -7.77 4.84 -19.52
CA SER A 397 -8.90 4.31 -20.29
C SER A 397 -9.05 4.93 -21.69
N LYS A 398 -8.98 6.27 -21.81
CA LYS A 398 -9.05 7.02 -23.08
C LYS A 398 -7.93 6.60 -24.03
N LYS A 399 -6.70 6.38 -23.51
CA LYS A 399 -5.58 5.89 -24.34
C LYS A 399 -5.81 4.46 -24.82
N LEU A 400 -6.26 3.56 -23.95
CA LEU A 400 -6.59 2.19 -24.39
C LEU A 400 -7.72 2.16 -25.43
N LYS A 401 -8.70 3.06 -25.28
CA LYS A 401 -9.75 3.24 -26.28
C LYS A 401 -9.19 3.73 -27.61
N SER A 402 -8.24 4.67 -27.63
CA SER A 402 -7.62 5.14 -28.88
C SER A 402 -6.74 4.09 -29.55
N LEU A 403 -6.18 3.15 -28.79
CA LEU A 403 -5.48 1.96 -29.30
C LEU A 403 -6.44 0.84 -29.77
N GLY A 404 -7.75 0.96 -29.51
CA GLY A 404 -8.73 -0.10 -29.81
C GLY A 404 -8.60 -1.33 -28.90
N GLU A 405 -7.91 -1.20 -27.77
CA GLU A 405 -7.63 -2.29 -26.82
C GLU A 405 -8.58 -2.29 -25.62
N LEU A 406 -9.49 -1.32 -25.54
CA LEU A 406 -10.55 -1.28 -24.54
C LEU A 406 -11.91 -1.57 -25.18
N HIS A 407 -12.57 -2.63 -24.72
CA HIS A 407 -13.94 -2.92 -25.09
C HIS A 407 -14.92 -2.01 -24.34
N GLU A 408 -15.79 -1.32 -25.09
CA GLU A 408 -16.89 -0.55 -24.51
C GLU A 408 -18.04 -1.49 -24.17
N THR A 409 -18.25 -1.70 -22.87
CA THR A 409 -19.38 -2.47 -22.35
C THR A 409 -20.46 -1.52 -21.82
N ASP A 410 -21.72 -1.82 -22.10
CA ASP A 410 -22.88 -1.09 -21.57
C ASP A 410 -23.21 -1.53 -20.12
N ILE A 411 -22.25 -1.31 -19.22
CA ILE A 411 -22.42 -1.60 -17.79
C ILE A 411 -22.98 -0.36 -17.13
N SER A 412 -24.11 -0.52 -16.45
CA SER A 412 -24.71 0.58 -15.70
C SER A 412 -23.90 0.95 -14.47
N ASP A 413 -23.97 2.22 -14.09
CA ASP A 413 -23.35 2.74 -12.86
C ASP A 413 -23.82 1.98 -11.60
N GLU A 414 -25.09 1.57 -11.56
CA GLU A 414 -25.66 0.83 -10.46
C GLU A 414 -25.01 -0.55 -10.29
N GLU A 415 -24.67 -1.21 -11.39
CA GLU A 415 -23.99 -2.51 -11.37
C GLU A 415 -22.55 -2.37 -10.85
N LEU A 416 -21.84 -1.30 -11.20
CA LEU A 416 -20.51 -1.03 -10.62
C LEU A 416 -20.59 -0.71 -9.12
N GLN A 417 -21.65 -0.04 -8.67
CA GLN A 417 -21.88 0.24 -7.24
C GLN A 417 -22.16 -1.02 -6.41
N ILE A 418 -22.55 -2.14 -7.02
CA ILE A 418 -22.69 -3.43 -6.31
C ILE A 418 -21.37 -3.81 -5.65
N PHE A 419 -20.23 -3.52 -6.28
CA PHE A 419 -18.91 -3.73 -5.67
C PHE A 419 -18.81 -3.06 -4.29
N SER A 420 -19.18 -1.78 -4.23
CA SER A 420 -19.09 -0.99 -3.00
C SER A 420 -20.05 -1.51 -1.91
N LYS A 421 -21.26 -1.90 -2.31
CA LYS A 421 -22.24 -2.52 -1.39
C LYS A 421 -21.70 -3.83 -0.80
N LEU A 422 -21.10 -4.68 -1.62
CA LEU A 422 -20.50 -5.95 -1.18
C LEU A 422 -19.33 -5.74 -0.22
N MET A 423 -18.43 -4.79 -0.50
CA MET A 423 -17.32 -4.48 0.42
C MET A 423 -17.81 -3.89 1.75
N GLY A 424 -18.87 -3.08 1.73
CA GLY A 424 -19.53 -2.62 2.96
C GLY A 424 -20.09 -3.77 3.79
N VAL A 425 -20.77 -4.72 3.14
CA VAL A 425 -21.27 -5.94 3.80
C VAL A 425 -20.11 -6.79 4.34
N LEU A 426 -19.02 -6.95 3.58
CA LEU A 426 -17.82 -7.66 4.03
C LEU A 426 -17.24 -7.05 5.30
N THR A 427 -17.16 -5.71 5.35
CA THR A 427 -16.68 -4.96 6.52
C THR A 427 -17.50 -5.29 7.76
N THR A 428 -18.83 -5.23 7.64
CA THR A 428 -19.75 -5.56 8.75
C THR A 428 -19.61 -7.02 9.19
N ILE A 429 -19.51 -7.95 8.24
CA ILE A 429 -19.34 -9.37 8.54
C ILE A 429 -18.01 -9.61 9.27
N ILE A 430 -16.90 -9.02 8.82
CA ILE A 430 -15.59 -9.13 9.47
C ILE A 430 -15.68 -8.67 10.93
N ILE A 431 -16.29 -7.51 11.18
CA ILE A 431 -16.42 -6.98 12.55
C ILE A 431 -17.22 -7.94 13.44
N ILE A 432 -18.36 -8.44 12.94
CA ILE A 432 -19.21 -9.39 13.68
C ILE A 432 -18.46 -10.70 13.94
N LEU A 433 -17.78 -11.25 12.94
CA LEU A 433 -17.02 -12.50 13.06
C LEU A 433 -15.86 -12.37 14.05
N CYS A 434 -15.05 -11.30 13.98
CA CYS A 434 -13.95 -11.08 14.92
C CYS A 434 -14.46 -10.94 16.36
N TRP A 435 -15.59 -10.26 16.54
CA TRP A 435 -16.21 -10.08 17.86
C TRP A 435 -16.75 -11.40 18.42
N LEU A 436 -17.44 -12.19 17.60
CA LEU A 436 -17.92 -13.52 17.97
C LEU A 436 -16.77 -14.47 18.29
N TYR A 437 -15.77 -14.54 17.42
CA TYR A 437 -14.64 -15.46 17.59
C TYR A 437 -13.86 -15.15 18.88
N SER A 438 -13.56 -13.88 19.14
CA SER A 438 -12.92 -13.47 20.39
C SER A 438 -13.77 -13.75 21.64
N SER A 439 -15.11 -13.81 21.52
CA SER A 439 -15.97 -14.19 22.64
C SER A 439 -15.98 -15.69 22.93
N ILE A 440 -15.66 -16.53 21.93
CA ILE A 440 -15.69 -18.00 21.99
C ILE A 440 -14.33 -18.59 22.40
N VAL A 441 -13.23 -17.94 22.00
CA VAL A 441 -11.86 -18.42 22.30
C VAL A 441 -11.43 -18.07 23.73
N ARG A 442 -12.13 -17.16 24.42
CA ARG A 442 -12.06 -16.99 25.88
C ARG A 442 -12.52 -18.25 26.61
#